data_AF-A0A252E9I3-F1
#
_entry.id   AF-A0A252E9I3-F1
#
_cell.length_a   1.000
_cell.length_b   1.000
_cell.length_c   1.000
_cell.angle_alpha   90.00
_cell.angle_beta   90.00
_cell.angle_gamma   90.00
#
_symmetry.space_group_name_H-M   'P 1'
#
loop_
_entity.id
_entity.type
_entity.pdbx_description
1 polymer ?
#
loop_
_entity_poly.entity_id
_entity_poly.type
_entity_poly.pdbx_seq_one_letter_code
_entity_poly.pdbx_strand_id
1 'polypeptide(L)'
;MKIKFVHAHFLISLGDYSNERVGFTAELEEGETVESVVSELRNKAIAAVGPKAEELYERRRSLANSCYEFEKKLTKVRTEWDATAEFLKAQGIKPDAPSMPQFNNLISAAKTESETVVAEFAEPDPDQIPFDSGVTAAGDPDNF
;
A
#
# COMPACT_ATOMS: atom_id res chain seq x y z
N MET A 1 -42.41 33.95 -29.16
CA MET A 1 -41.45 32.88 -28.80
C MET A 1 -42.22 31.82 -28.02
N LYS A 2 -42.23 30.55 -28.46
CA LYS A 2 -42.85 29.46 -27.68
C LYS A 2 -41.72 28.73 -26.96
N ILE A 3 -41.64 28.91 -25.65
CA ILE A 3 -40.69 28.17 -24.82
C ILE A 3 -41.07 26.69 -24.88
N LYS A 4 -40.10 25.83 -25.19
CA LYS A 4 -40.27 24.37 -25.21
C LYS A 4 -39.44 23.81 -24.07
N PHE A 5 -40.03 22.94 -23.26
CA PHE A 5 -39.33 22.23 -22.20
C PHE A 5 -39.20 20.75 -22.53
N VAL A 6 -38.07 20.17 -22.17
CA VAL A 6 -37.80 18.74 -22.24
C VAL A 6 -37.72 18.21 -20.82
N HIS A 7 -38.60 17.24 -20.51
CA HIS A 7 -38.58 16.50 -19.26
C HIS A 7 -38.00 15.11 -19.53
N ALA A 8 -36.91 14.77 -18.85
CA ALA A 8 -36.25 13.47 -18.99
C ALA A 8 -36.15 12.79 -17.62
N HIS A 9 -36.51 11.50 -17.58
CA HIS A 9 -36.35 10.64 -16.42
C HIS A 9 -35.34 9.54 -16.72
N PHE A 10 -34.34 9.41 -15.87
CA PHE A 10 -33.34 8.35 -15.96
C PHE A 10 -33.51 7.42 -14.76
N LEU A 11 -33.53 6.12 -15.04
CA LEU A 11 -33.46 5.09 -14.01
C LEU A 11 -31.99 4.72 -13.85
N ILE A 12 -31.43 4.96 -12.67
CA ILE A 12 -30.03 4.68 -12.37
C ILE A 12 -29.99 3.60 -11.29
N SER A 13 -29.23 2.55 -11.56
CA SER A 13 -29.00 1.49 -10.58
C SER A 13 -27.91 1.92 -9.61
N LEU A 14 -28.23 1.87 -8.31
CA LEU A 14 -27.30 2.19 -7.22
C LEU A 14 -26.52 0.94 -6.74
N GLY A 15 -26.79 -0.23 -7.32
CA GLY A 15 -26.35 -1.53 -6.81
C GLY A 15 -27.41 -2.20 -5.92
N ASP A 16 -27.20 -3.47 -5.58
CA ASP A 16 -28.06 -4.25 -4.67
C ASP A 16 -29.56 -4.21 -4.99
N TYR A 17 -29.92 -4.28 -6.28
CA TYR A 17 -31.30 -4.18 -6.76
C TYR A 17 -32.02 -2.85 -6.40
N SER A 18 -31.29 -1.87 -5.86
CA SER A 18 -31.79 -0.52 -5.61
C SER A 18 -31.65 0.32 -6.87
N ASN A 19 -32.75 0.92 -7.29
CA ASN A 19 -32.79 1.82 -8.44
C ASN A 19 -33.40 3.15 -7.99
N GLU A 20 -32.76 4.24 -8.40
CA GLU A 20 -33.26 5.59 -8.17
C GLU A 20 -33.68 6.22 -9.49
N ARG A 21 -34.81 6.92 -9.47
CA ARG A 21 -35.30 7.67 -10.63
C ARG A 21 -34.91 9.13 -10.46
N VAL A 22 -34.03 9.61 -11.34
CA VAL A 22 -33.62 11.02 -11.37
C VAL A 22 -34.32 11.71 -12.53
N GLY A 23 -35.02 12.80 -12.25
CA GLY A 23 -35.73 13.60 -13.24
C GLY A 23 -35.06 14.95 -13.44
N PHE A 24 -34.89 15.35 -14.71
CA PHE A 24 -34.39 16.66 -15.08
C PHE A 24 -35.39 17.37 -16.00
N THR A 25 -35.42 18.69 -15.89
CA THR A 25 -36.14 19.57 -16.80
C THR A 25 -35.15 20.56 -17.40
N ALA A 26 -35.14 20.67 -18.72
CA ALA A 26 -34.35 21.66 -19.45
C ALA A 26 -35.24 22.45 -20.42
N GLU A 27 -34.92 23.72 -20.59
CA GLU A 27 -35.46 24.53 -21.68
C GLU A 27 -34.72 24.19 -22.98
N LEU A 28 -35.44 24.08 -24.09
CA LEU A 28 -34.89 23.80 -25.40
C LEU A 28 -34.62 25.12 -26.12
N GLU A 29 -33.35 25.43 -26.36
CA GLU A 29 -32.96 26.67 -27.04
C GLU A 29 -33.16 26.59 -28.56
N GLU A 30 -33.12 27.74 -29.22
CA GLU A 30 -33.36 27.84 -30.67
C GLU A 30 -32.16 27.28 -31.45
N GLY A 31 -32.36 26.14 -32.11
CA GLY A 31 -31.32 25.42 -32.86
C GLY A 31 -30.86 24.11 -32.22
N GLU A 32 -31.26 23.84 -30.97
CA GLU A 32 -30.98 22.58 -30.29
C GLU A 32 -31.94 21.47 -30.72
N THR A 33 -31.42 20.25 -30.81
CA THR A 33 -32.25 19.05 -30.97
C THR A 33 -32.55 18.43 -29.61
N VAL A 34 -33.72 17.81 -29.49
CA VAL A 34 -34.13 17.10 -28.26
C VAL A 34 -33.11 16.02 -27.88
N GLU A 35 -32.53 15.35 -28.88
CA GLU A 35 -31.52 14.30 -28.71
C GLU A 35 -30.23 14.83 -28.07
N SER A 36 -29.79 16.03 -28.45
CA SER A 36 -28.64 16.71 -27.85
C SER A 36 -28.89 17.01 -26.38
N VAL A 37 -30.03 17.67 -26.08
CA VAL A 37 -30.40 18.04 -24.71
C VAL A 37 -30.58 16.81 -23.82
N VAL A 38 -31.21 15.74 -24.31
CA VAL A 38 -31.35 14.48 -23.56
C VAL A 38 -30.00 13.83 -23.26
N SER A 39 -29.04 13.91 -24.18
CA SER A 39 -27.69 13.38 -23.97
C SER A 39 -26.94 14.16 -22.89
N GLU A 40 -27.06 15.49 -22.89
CA GLU A 40 -26.50 16.34 -21.82
C GLU A 40 -27.16 16.07 -20.47
N LEU A 41 -28.49 15.95 -20.44
CA LEU A 41 -29.23 15.61 -19.22
C LEU A 41 -28.82 14.25 -18.67
N ARG A 42 -28.54 13.27 -19.53
CA ARG A 42 -28.02 11.96 -19.13
C ARG A 42 -26.63 12.09 -18.50
N ASN A 43 -25.73 12.88 -19.08
CA ASN A 43 -24.40 13.10 -18.52
C ASN A 43 -24.48 13.80 -17.15
N LYS A 44 -25.38 14.77 -16.99
CA LYS A 44 -25.68 15.40 -15.70
C LYS A 44 -26.23 14.39 -14.68
N ALA A 45 -27.09 13.48 -15.11
CA ALA A 45 -27.63 12.41 -14.26
C ALA A 45 -26.53 11.47 -13.74
N ILE A 46 -25.61 11.05 -14.63
CA ILE A 46 -24.46 10.21 -14.26
C ILE A 46 -23.54 10.96 -13.29
N ALA A 47 -23.24 12.22 -13.57
CA ALA A 47 -22.39 13.05 -12.70
C ALA A 47 -23.00 13.28 -11.31
N ALA A 48 -24.33 13.41 -11.22
CA ALA A 48 -25.04 13.61 -9.95
C ALA A 48 -25.04 12.37 -9.06
N VAL A 49 -25.15 11.18 -9.66
CA VAL A 49 -25.11 9.91 -8.90
C VAL A 49 -23.68 9.55 -8.47
N GLY A 50 -22.68 9.98 -9.24
CA GLY A 50 -21.28 9.72 -8.94
C GLY A 50 -20.84 8.29 -9.26
N PRO A 51 -19.62 7.89 -8.82
CA PRO A 51 -19.08 6.57 -9.09
C PRO A 51 -19.88 5.47 -8.38
N LYS A 52 -19.89 4.27 -8.96
CA LYS A 52 -20.64 3.13 -8.39
C LYS A 52 -20.11 2.77 -7.00
N ALA A 53 -21.00 2.25 -6.15
CA ALA A 53 -20.62 1.81 -4.81
C ALA A 53 -19.47 0.80 -4.83
N GLU A 54 -19.47 -0.13 -5.79
CA GLU A 54 -18.41 -1.12 -6.00
C GLU A 54 -17.04 -0.46 -6.25
N GLU A 55 -16.97 0.54 -7.14
CA GLU A 55 -15.75 1.30 -7.42
C GLU A 55 -15.23 2.04 -6.19
N LEU A 56 -16.13 2.58 -5.37
CA LEU A 56 -15.78 3.22 -4.10
C LEU A 56 -15.23 2.21 -3.08
N TYR A 57 -15.81 1.00 -3.00
CA TYR A 57 -15.31 -0.05 -2.13
C TYR A 57 -13.94 -0.57 -2.57
N GLU A 58 -13.74 -0.77 -3.87
CA GLU A 58 -12.45 -1.16 -4.44
C GLU A 58 -11.38 -0.10 -4.18
N ARG A 59 -11.71 1.17 -4.41
CA ARG A 59 -10.81 2.30 -4.13
C ARG A 59 -10.45 2.37 -2.65
N ARG A 60 -11.44 2.23 -1.76
CA ARG A 60 -11.21 2.18 -0.30
C ARG A 60 -10.27 1.03 0.06
N ARG A 61 -10.49 -0.17 -0.48
CA ARG A 61 -9.65 -1.35 -0.24
C ARG A 61 -8.22 -1.13 -0.71
N SER A 62 -8.04 -0.56 -1.91
CA SER A 62 -6.73 -0.23 -2.48
C SER A 62 -5.95 0.77 -1.62
N LEU A 63 -6.62 1.83 -1.17
CA LEU A 63 -6.03 2.83 -0.28
C LEU A 63 -5.64 2.24 1.07
N ALA A 64 -6.51 1.41 1.67
CA ALA A 64 -6.21 0.74 2.94
C ALA A 64 -4.96 -0.15 2.84
N ASN A 65 -4.83 -0.92 1.76
CA ASN A 65 -3.65 -1.74 1.52
C ASN A 65 -2.38 -0.89 1.38
N SER A 66 -2.49 0.26 0.71
CA SER A 66 -1.36 1.18 0.53
C SER A 66 -0.92 1.80 1.86
N CYS A 67 -1.87 2.23 2.71
CA CYS A 67 -1.59 2.70 4.07
C CYS A 67 -0.85 1.64 4.89
N TYR A 68 -1.33 0.39 4.85
CA TYR A 68 -0.69 -0.72 5.55
C TYR A 68 0.77 -0.95 5.10
N GLU A 69 1.02 -0.92 3.79
CA GLU A 69 2.39 -1.03 3.26
C GLU A 69 3.29 0.11 3.70
N PHE A 70 2.78 1.35 3.76
CA PHE A 70 3.53 2.49 4.26
C PHE A 70 3.82 2.40 5.75
N GLU A 71 2.85 1.97 6.57
CA GLU A 71 3.05 1.76 8.00
C GLU A 71 4.11 0.69 8.28
N LYS A 72 4.10 -0.40 7.51
CA LYS A 72 5.12 -1.45 7.60
C LYS A 72 6.52 -0.92 7.27
N LYS A 73 6.65 -0.13 6.19
CA LYS A 73 7.92 0.50 5.82
C LYS A 73 8.41 1.49 6.87
N LEU A 74 7.51 2.31 7.41
CA LEU A 74 7.84 3.30 8.43
C LEU A 74 8.29 2.62 9.73
N THR A 75 7.61 1.55 10.13
CA THR A 75 7.99 0.75 11.30
C THR A 75 9.37 0.14 11.10
N LYS A 76 9.65 -0.44 9.92
CA LYS A 76 10.97 -0.99 9.59
C LYS A 76 12.07 0.07 9.67
N VAL A 77 11.90 1.21 9.01
CA VAL A 77 12.87 2.32 9.03
C VAL A 77 13.08 2.84 10.45
N ARG A 78 12.02 2.93 11.25
CA ARG A 78 12.12 3.34 12.66
C ARG A 78 12.91 2.33 13.49
N THR A 79 12.67 1.03 13.32
CA THR A 79 13.45 0.00 14.03
C THR A 79 14.93 0.01 13.61
N GLU A 80 15.23 0.23 12.32
CA GLU A 80 16.60 0.36 11.83
C GLU A 80 17.27 1.62 12.39
N TRP A 81 16.53 2.72 12.48
CA TRP A 81 16.99 3.96 13.10
C TRP A 81 17.28 3.78 14.59
N ASP A 82 16.35 3.21 15.34
CA ASP A 82 16.50 3.00 16.77
C ASP A 82 17.70 2.09 17.06
N ALA A 83 17.87 1.00 16.30
CA ALA A 83 19.05 0.13 16.38
C ALA A 83 20.35 0.87 16.07
N THR A 84 20.36 1.73 15.04
CA THR A 84 21.53 2.55 14.68
C THR A 84 21.84 3.58 15.77
N ALA A 85 20.82 4.22 16.32
CA ALA A 85 20.97 5.20 17.40
C ALA A 85 21.50 4.54 18.67
N GLU A 86 21.04 3.33 19.02
CA GLU A 86 21.59 2.54 20.12
C GLU A 86 23.04 2.16 19.88
N PHE A 87 23.39 1.71 18.68
CA PHE A 87 24.78 1.42 18.31
C PHE A 87 25.68 2.67 18.47
N LEU A 88 25.24 3.82 17.96
CA LEU A 88 25.99 5.08 18.08
C LEU A 88 26.14 5.52 19.55
N LYS A 89 25.10 5.37 20.37
CA LYS A 89 25.18 5.63 21.82
C LYS A 89 26.20 4.72 22.50
N ALA A 90 26.24 3.44 22.14
CA ALA A 90 27.21 2.48 22.68
C ALA A 90 28.66 2.85 22.31
N GLN A 91 28.87 3.48 21.15
CA GLN A 91 30.16 4.04 20.73
C GLN A 91 30.46 5.44 21.32
N GLY A 92 29.61 5.96 22.21
CA GLY A 92 29.77 7.27 22.83
C GLY A 92 29.39 8.47 21.95
N ILE A 93 28.82 8.24 20.77
CA ILE A 93 28.36 9.28 19.85
C ILE A 93 26.93 9.68 20.24
N LYS A 94 26.70 10.97 20.53
CA LYS A 94 25.36 11.49 20.85
C LYS A 94 24.49 11.52 19.57
N PRO A 95 23.41 10.74 19.48
CA PRO A 95 22.58 10.68 18.28
C PRO A 95 21.56 11.84 18.18
N ASP A 96 21.38 12.63 19.24
CA ASP A 96 20.42 13.76 19.27
C ASP A 96 20.93 15.02 18.57
N ALA A 97 22.07 14.95 17.85
CA ALA A 97 22.54 16.05 17.04
C ALA A 97 21.62 16.22 15.80
N PRO A 98 21.09 17.41 15.52
CA PRO A 98 20.15 17.65 14.41
C PRO A 98 20.75 17.48 13.00
N SER A 99 22.02 17.07 12.92
CA SER A 99 22.73 16.77 11.68
C SER A 99 23.07 15.28 11.67
N MET A 100 22.44 14.57 10.72
CA MET A 100 22.65 13.15 10.46
C MET A 100 24.15 12.85 10.30
N PRO A 101 24.78 11.99 11.12
CA PRO A 101 26.17 11.64 10.92
C PRO A 101 26.32 10.92 9.57
N GLN A 102 27.11 11.50 8.67
CA GLN A 102 27.42 10.87 7.40
C GLN A 102 28.29 9.64 7.68
N PHE A 103 27.77 8.44 7.35
CA PHE A 103 28.41 7.14 7.58
C PHE A 103 29.83 7.02 7.04
N ASN A 104 30.21 7.84 6.06
CA ASN A 104 31.55 7.87 5.48
C ASN A 104 32.67 8.16 6.50
N ASN A 105 32.34 8.76 7.65
CA ASN A 105 33.33 9.14 8.67
C ASN A 105 33.46 8.16 9.83
N LEU A 106 32.59 7.13 9.92
CA LEU A 106 32.59 6.19 11.04
C LEU A 106 33.59 5.04 10.85
N ILE A 107 33.94 4.69 9.61
CA ILE A 107 34.86 3.60 9.30
C ILE A 107 36.33 4.05 9.36
N SER A 108 36.60 5.34 9.16
CA SER A 108 37.96 5.90 9.13
C SER A 108 38.53 6.21 10.52
N ALA A 109 37.70 6.47 11.53
CA ALA A 109 38.14 6.72 12.90
C ALA A 109 38.54 5.45 13.67
N ALA A 110 38.07 4.26 13.25
CA ALA A 110 38.39 2.99 13.90
C ALA A 110 39.75 2.39 13.48
N LYS A 111 40.50 3.04 12.58
CA LYS A 111 41.76 2.50 12.02
C LYS A 111 43.06 2.95 12.72
N THR A 112 43.01 3.71 13.81
CA THR A 112 44.24 4.32 14.39
C THR A 112 44.58 4.00 15.84
N GLU A 113 43.88 3.09 16.53
CA GLU A 113 44.34 2.59 17.84
C GLU A 113 44.03 1.09 18.05
N SER A 114 44.61 0.21 17.24
CA SER A 114 44.85 -1.19 17.64
C SER A 114 45.91 -1.83 16.76
N GLU A 115 47.15 -1.42 17.00
CA GLU A 115 48.34 -2.13 16.53
C GLU A 115 48.65 -3.27 17.53
N THR A 116 48.86 -4.50 17.01
CA THR A 116 49.25 -5.77 17.69
C THR A 116 48.19 -6.41 18.61
N VAL A 117 47.76 -7.67 18.43
CA VAL A 117 48.57 -8.92 18.40
C VAL A 117 47.96 -9.95 17.43
N VAL A 118 48.85 -10.59 16.66
CA VAL A 118 48.61 -11.77 15.82
C VAL A 118 48.14 -12.95 16.68
N ALA A 119 47.01 -13.56 16.31
CA ALA A 119 46.72 -14.96 16.60
C ALA A 119 46.02 -15.57 15.38
N GLU A 120 46.83 -16.25 14.58
CA GLU A 120 46.46 -17.17 13.52
C GLU A 120 45.55 -18.26 14.11
N PHE A 121 44.29 -18.33 13.68
CA PHE A 121 43.46 -19.53 13.82
C PHE A 121 42.78 -19.81 12.49
N ALA A 122 43.07 -21.00 11.99
CA ALA A 122 42.72 -21.53 10.69
C ALA A 122 41.21 -21.61 10.45
N GLU A 123 40.84 -21.46 9.18
CA GLU A 123 39.52 -21.76 8.64
C GLU A 123 39.13 -23.23 8.91
N PRO A 124 37.90 -23.52 9.37
CA PRO A 124 37.33 -24.86 9.22
C PRO A 124 36.60 -24.98 7.87
N ASP A 125 37.02 -25.99 7.12
CA ASP A 125 36.52 -26.44 5.80
C ASP A 125 34.99 -26.49 5.66
N PRO A 126 34.44 -26.20 4.46
CA PRO A 126 33.01 -26.21 4.15
C PRO A 126 32.45 -27.61 3.78
N ASP A 127 32.88 -28.69 4.44
CA ASP A 127 32.46 -30.07 4.10
C ASP A 127 31.97 -30.87 5.32
N GLN A 128 31.03 -30.30 6.09
CA GLN A 128 30.21 -31.08 7.03
C GLN A 128 28.74 -31.04 6.62
N ILE A 129 28.36 -32.05 5.84
CA ILE A 129 27.00 -32.38 5.44
C ILE A 129 26.25 -32.88 6.69
N PRO A 130 25.07 -32.33 7.06
CA PRO A 130 24.25 -32.90 8.11
C PRO A 130 23.68 -34.24 7.64
N PHE A 131 23.96 -35.30 8.40
CA PHE A 131 23.46 -36.64 8.15
C PHE A 131 21.96 -36.70 8.49
N ASP A 132 21.12 -36.63 7.46
CA ASP A 132 19.69 -36.91 7.51
C ASP A 132 19.48 -38.44 7.63
N SER A 133 18.91 -38.90 8.75
CA SER A 133 18.48 -40.28 8.92
C SER A 133 16.95 -40.36 8.95
N GLY A 134 16.34 -39.97 7.84
CA GLY A 134 14.97 -40.34 7.53
C GLY A 134 14.86 -41.83 7.15
N VAL A 135 14.31 -42.65 8.05
CA VAL A 135 13.57 -43.86 7.68
C VAL A 135 12.22 -43.86 8.36
N THR A 136 11.18 -43.78 7.53
CA THR A 136 9.74 -43.87 7.83
C THR A 136 9.24 -45.31 7.65
N ALA A 137 8.28 -45.74 8.47
CA ALA A 137 7.13 -46.63 8.16
C ALA A 137 6.49 -47.09 9.50
N ALA A 138 5.32 -46.55 9.89
CA ALA A 138 3.96 -47.02 9.54
C ALA A 138 3.53 -48.32 10.28
N GLY A 139 2.43 -48.23 11.04
CA GLY A 139 1.70 -49.39 11.54
C GLY A 139 0.83 -49.13 12.78
N ASP A 140 -0.41 -48.72 12.56
CA ASP A 140 -1.51 -48.69 13.54
C ASP A 140 -1.71 -50.04 14.26
N PRO A 141 -2.09 -50.06 15.55
CA PRO A 141 -2.74 -51.21 16.16
C PRO A 141 -4.16 -50.84 16.60
N ASP A 142 -5.17 -51.24 15.81
CA ASP A 142 -6.55 -51.34 16.30
C ASP A 142 -7.20 -52.65 15.82
N ASN A 143 -7.91 -53.28 16.77
CA ASN A 143 -8.98 -54.28 16.64
C ASN A 143 -8.64 -55.77 16.40
N PHE A 144 -8.82 -56.54 17.48
CA PHE A 144 -9.30 -57.93 17.48
C PHE A 144 -10.68 -57.97 18.14
#